data_AF-A0A520IDL6-F1
#
_entry.id   AF-A0A520IDL6-F1
#
_cell.length_a   1.000
_cell.length_b   1.000
_cell.length_c   1.000
_cell.angle_alpha   90.00
_cell.angle_beta   90.00
_cell.angle_gamma   90.00
#
_symmetry.space_group_name_H-M   'P 1'
#
loop_
_entity.id
_entity.type
_entity.pdbx_description
1 polymer ?
#
loop_
_entity_poly.entity_id
_entity_poly.type
_entity_poly.pdbx_seq_one_letter_code
_entity_poly.pdbx_strand_id
1 'polypeptide(L)'
;MRTLSAAEIATMPPEEDALKPALGTAEIAAELAVLLQRGDVLVAEADETRALALTRILAAMMPGACVCFCPGTDALPGDDAPASPGNVGQRVSTLRAVRRMLADKQHPPIALVTTGEALANAYPAPVAFEAEPPKVATGAACDLQALYDQLVSIGYIADERVDEPGEVALRGQVLDVFPADADDPVRIEVAEGVIASIRCYDPVNQRAVGEIEHRELGRVAEPPLGDDRCPLTTHLPGATIALTPAADERRRRLLLLSKDAAR
;
A
#
# COMPACT_ATOMS: atom_id res chain seq x y z
N MET A 1 23.18 -17.76 -24.93
CA MET A 1 24.39 -16.97 -24.58
C MET A 1 25.47 -17.29 -25.61
N ARG A 2 25.98 -16.27 -26.30
CA ARG A 2 27.13 -16.41 -27.21
C ARG A 2 28.35 -15.81 -26.51
N THR A 3 29.44 -16.54 -26.44
CA THR A 3 30.73 -16.06 -25.92
C THR A 3 31.49 -15.37 -27.05
N LEU A 4 31.93 -14.13 -26.80
CA LEU A 4 32.78 -13.36 -27.71
C LEU A 4 34.23 -13.40 -27.23
N SER A 5 35.18 -13.37 -28.16
CA SER A 5 36.62 -13.36 -27.91
C SER A 5 37.14 -11.95 -27.61
N ALA A 6 38.30 -11.87 -26.94
CA ALA A 6 38.92 -10.59 -26.58
C ALA A 6 39.28 -9.71 -27.80
N ALA A 7 39.55 -10.32 -28.96
CA ALA A 7 39.85 -9.60 -30.19
C ALA A 7 38.60 -8.96 -30.82
N GLU A 8 37.43 -9.60 -30.69
CA GLU A 8 36.15 -9.05 -31.17
C GLU A 8 35.74 -7.82 -30.36
N ILE A 9 35.99 -7.81 -29.05
CA ILE A 9 35.70 -6.69 -28.13
C ILE A 9 36.58 -5.47 -28.47
N ALA A 10 37.85 -5.68 -28.80
CA ALA A 10 38.82 -4.61 -29.03
C ALA A 10 38.58 -3.80 -30.32
N THR A 11 37.82 -4.36 -31.28
CA THR A 11 37.52 -3.72 -32.56
C THR A 11 36.07 -3.23 -32.68
N MET A 12 35.26 -3.40 -31.64
CA MET A 12 33.92 -2.82 -31.62
C MET A 12 34.03 -1.29 -31.56
N PRO A 13 33.29 -0.55 -32.39
CA PRO A 13 33.22 0.90 -32.25
C PRO A 13 32.69 1.23 -30.85
N PRO A 14 33.17 2.30 -30.18
CA PRO A 14 32.49 2.80 -29.00
C PRO A 14 31.06 3.09 -29.43
N GLU A 15 30.07 2.45 -28.80
CA GLU A 15 28.66 2.73 -29.08
C GLU A 15 28.41 4.21 -28.79
N GLU A 16 28.40 5.03 -29.84
CA GLU A 16 27.82 6.37 -29.81
C GLU A 16 26.34 6.18 -29.50
N ASP A 17 25.94 6.64 -28.31
CA ASP A 17 24.56 6.67 -27.82
C ASP A 17 23.95 5.32 -27.38
N ALA A 18 24.75 4.48 -26.72
CA ALA A 18 24.16 3.48 -25.83
C ALA A 18 23.40 4.20 -24.71
N LEU A 19 22.08 4.38 -24.88
CA LEU A 19 21.13 4.61 -23.80
C LEU A 19 21.61 3.79 -22.61
N LYS A 20 22.06 4.43 -21.52
CA LYS A 20 22.36 3.71 -20.28
C LYS A 20 21.18 2.77 -20.06
N PRO A 21 21.37 1.44 -20.06
CA PRO A 21 20.26 0.53 -19.94
C PRO A 21 19.52 0.93 -18.67
N ALA A 22 18.20 1.13 -18.79
CA ALA A 22 17.38 1.48 -17.64
C ALA A 22 17.69 0.46 -16.55
N LEU A 23 18.09 0.93 -15.37
CA LEU A 23 18.44 0.06 -14.26
C LEU A 23 17.29 -0.92 -14.01
N GLY A 24 17.62 -2.19 -13.85
CA GLY A 24 16.65 -3.18 -13.42
C GLY A 24 16.20 -2.89 -12.00
N THR A 25 15.10 -3.53 -11.60
CA THR A 25 14.51 -3.32 -10.26
C THR A 25 15.50 -3.66 -9.13
N ALA A 26 16.38 -4.65 -9.34
CA ALA A 26 17.39 -5.03 -8.36
C ALA A 26 18.54 -4.00 -8.25
N GLU A 27 19.01 -3.43 -9.35
CA GLU A 27 20.01 -2.36 -9.31
C GLU A 27 19.46 -1.11 -8.63
N ILE A 28 18.20 -0.75 -8.91
CA ILE A 28 17.50 0.35 -8.23
C ILE A 28 17.40 0.06 -6.73
N ALA A 29 17.01 -1.16 -6.33
CA ALA A 29 16.95 -1.54 -4.92
C ALA A 29 18.31 -1.39 -4.21
N ALA A 30 19.41 -1.75 -4.89
CA ALA A 30 20.76 -1.60 -4.34
C ALA A 30 21.15 -0.14 -4.14
N GLU A 31 20.83 0.75 -5.09
CA GLU A 31 21.06 2.19 -4.93
C GLU A 31 20.21 2.77 -3.77
N LEU A 32 18.93 2.38 -3.69
CA LEU A 32 18.05 2.83 -2.63
C LEU A 32 18.49 2.33 -1.26
N ALA A 33 19.03 1.11 -1.15
CA ALA A 33 19.56 0.59 0.11
C ALA A 33 20.68 1.50 0.67
N VAL A 34 21.53 2.05 -0.20
CA VAL A 34 22.57 3.02 0.20
C VAL A 34 21.97 4.34 0.67
N LEU A 35 20.92 4.83 -0.01
CA LEU A 35 20.20 6.04 0.42
C LEU A 35 19.48 5.83 1.74
N LEU A 36 18.86 4.67 1.92
CA LEU A 36 18.08 4.30 3.11
C LEU A 36 18.94 4.18 4.37
N GLN A 37 20.23 3.88 4.23
CA GLN A 37 21.20 3.95 5.34
C GLN A 37 21.44 5.38 5.84
N ARG A 38 21.12 6.41 5.04
CA ARG A 38 21.34 7.83 5.37
C ARG A 38 20.10 8.52 5.91
N GLY A 39 18.93 7.89 5.77
CA GLY A 39 17.64 8.42 6.20
C GLY A 39 16.50 7.88 5.35
N ASP A 40 15.32 8.43 5.55
CA ASP A 40 14.12 7.99 4.86
C ASP A 40 14.16 8.28 3.36
N VAL A 41 13.49 7.43 2.57
CA VAL A 41 13.44 7.52 1.12
C VAL A 41 12.00 7.39 0.64
N LEU A 42 11.58 8.30 -0.22
CA LEU A 42 10.38 8.14 -1.03
C LEU A 42 10.82 7.82 -2.45
N VAL A 43 10.39 6.68 -2.99
CA VAL A 43 10.74 6.27 -4.35
C VAL A 43 9.49 6.05 -5.20
N ALA A 44 9.50 6.57 -6.43
CA ALA A 44 8.47 6.27 -7.40
C ALA A 44 9.00 5.42 -8.57
N GLU A 45 8.26 4.36 -8.86
CA GLU A 45 8.45 3.48 -9.99
C GLU A 45 7.44 3.75 -11.11
N ALA A 46 7.72 3.15 -12.27
CA ALA A 46 6.92 3.30 -13.47
C ALA A 46 5.49 2.74 -13.31
N ASP A 47 5.33 1.64 -12.59
CA ASP A 47 4.06 0.95 -12.43
C ASP A 47 4.06 0.16 -11.12
N GLU A 48 2.89 -0.33 -10.72
CA GLU A 48 2.72 -1.07 -9.47
C GLU A 48 3.46 -2.40 -9.47
N THR A 49 3.56 -3.09 -10.61
CA THR A 49 4.29 -4.36 -10.70
C THR A 49 5.76 -4.16 -10.31
N ARG A 50 6.39 -3.14 -10.88
CA ARG A 50 7.78 -2.77 -10.54
C ARG A 50 7.91 -2.23 -9.13
N ALA A 51 6.97 -1.40 -8.68
CA ALA A 51 6.95 -0.85 -7.32
C ALA A 51 6.86 -1.95 -6.25
N LEU A 52 5.97 -2.94 -6.44
CA LEU A 52 5.83 -4.08 -5.55
C LEU A 52 7.07 -4.99 -5.58
N ALA A 53 7.64 -5.25 -6.77
CA ALA A 53 8.89 -5.98 -6.89
C ALA A 53 10.03 -5.27 -6.16
N LEU A 54 10.14 -3.95 -6.32
CA LEU A 54 11.11 -3.11 -5.64
C LEU A 54 10.94 -3.16 -4.11
N THR A 55 9.70 -3.05 -3.64
CA THR A 55 9.32 -3.13 -2.22
C THR A 55 9.82 -4.45 -1.62
N ARG A 56 9.53 -5.59 -2.26
CA ARG A 56 9.95 -6.92 -1.80
C ARG A 56 11.47 -7.08 -1.76
N ILE A 57 12.17 -6.66 -2.83
CA ILE A 57 13.63 -6.76 -2.92
C ILE A 57 14.29 -5.87 -1.85
N LEU A 58 13.86 -4.61 -1.74
CA LEU A 58 14.43 -3.66 -0.79
C LEU A 58 14.17 -4.10 0.66
N ALA A 59 12.99 -4.62 0.99
CA ALA A 59 12.68 -5.19 2.30
C ALA A 59 13.60 -6.37 2.65
N ALA A 60 13.87 -7.25 1.69
CA ALA A 60 14.79 -8.38 1.88
C ALA A 60 16.24 -7.92 2.06
N MET A 61 16.66 -6.85 1.37
CA MET A 61 18.00 -6.28 1.49
C MET A 61 18.23 -5.48 2.78
N MET A 62 17.15 -4.87 3.31
CA MET A 62 17.20 -3.94 4.45
C MET A 62 16.25 -4.39 5.57
N PRO A 63 16.51 -5.53 6.24
CA PRO A 63 15.58 -6.08 7.25
C PRO A 63 15.42 -5.20 8.50
N GLY A 64 16.30 -4.23 8.71
CA GLY A 64 16.20 -3.23 9.79
C GLY A 64 15.44 -1.96 9.39
N ALA A 65 14.97 -1.86 8.15
CA ALA A 65 14.18 -0.73 7.65
C ALA A 65 12.71 -1.12 7.53
N CYS A 66 11.82 -0.13 7.62
CA CYS A 66 10.43 -0.32 7.26
C CYS A 66 10.24 0.03 5.78
N VAL A 67 9.96 -0.97 4.96
CA VAL A 67 9.74 -0.80 3.52
C VAL A 67 8.27 -1.06 3.23
N CYS A 68 7.57 -0.07 2.71
CA CYS A 68 6.13 -0.13 2.47
C CYS A 68 5.77 0.43 1.10
N PHE A 69 4.70 -0.10 0.51
CA PHE A 69 4.17 0.36 -0.77
C PHE A 69 2.88 1.17 -0.54
N CYS A 70 2.84 2.39 -1.08
CA CYS A 70 1.65 3.22 -1.12
C CYS A 70 1.11 3.25 -2.56
N PRO A 71 -0.06 2.63 -2.83
CA PRO A 71 -0.62 2.58 -4.18
C PRO A 71 -1.17 3.94 -4.62
N GLY A 72 -1.18 4.15 -5.93
CA GLY A 72 -1.99 5.20 -6.56
C GLY A 72 -3.48 4.83 -6.50
N THR A 73 -4.35 5.74 -6.93
CA THR A 73 -5.76 5.41 -7.11
C THR A 73 -5.92 4.44 -8.28
N ASP A 74 -6.73 3.39 -8.10
CA ASP A 74 -7.16 2.50 -9.19
C ASP A 74 -8.47 2.97 -9.85
N ALA A 75 -9.09 4.03 -9.33
CA ALA A 75 -10.18 4.73 -9.99
C ALA A 75 -9.75 5.24 -11.37
N LEU A 76 -10.56 4.99 -12.39
CA LEU A 76 -10.25 5.37 -13.76
C LEU A 76 -10.42 6.90 -13.95
N PRO A 77 -9.48 7.56 -14.65
CA PRO A 77 -9.61 8.98 -14.94
C PRO A 77 -10.91 9.30 -15.71
N GLY A 78 -11.76 10.14 -15.13
CA GLY A 78 -13.05 10.54 -15.70
C GLY A 78 -14.20 9.60 -15.41
N ASP A 79 -13.99 8.56 -14.60
CA ASP A 79 -15.06 7.74 -14.04
C ASP A 79 -15.56 8.35 -12.72
N ASP A 80 -16.86 8.20 -12.46
CA ASP A 80 -17.49 8.61 -11.20
C ASP A 80 -17.35 7.52 -10.11
N ALA A 81 -16.96 6.31 -10.51
CA ALA A 81 -16.71 5.21 -9.58
C ALA A 81 -15.51 5.52 -8.66
N PRO A 82 -15.65 5.33 -7.33
CA PRO A 82 -14.53 5.50 -6.41
C PRO A 82 -13.48 4.40 -6.61
N ALA A 83 -12.30 4.62 -6.04
CA ALA A 83 -11.26 3.60 -5.93
C ALA A 83 -11.78 2.36 -5.19
N SER A 84 -11.23 1.19 -5.51
CA SER A 84 -11.66 -0.05 -4.85
C SER A 84 -11.36 0.00 -3.34
N PRO A 85 -12.19 -0.66 -2.49
CA PRO A 85 -11.94 -0.69 -1.05
C PRO A 85 -10.55 -1.23 -0.70
N GLY A 86 -10.05 -2.23 -1.44
CA GLY A 86 -8.69 -2.77 -1.26
C GLY A 86 -7.59 -1.75 -1.56
N ASN A 87 -7.72 -0.99 -2.65
CA ASN A 87 -6.78 0.08 -3.00
C ASN A 87 -6.77 1.20 -1.94
N VAL A 88 -7.96 1.61 -1.50
CA VAL A 88 -8.14 2.60 -0.45
C VAL A 88 -7.57 2.11 0.88
N GLY A 89 -7.89 0.89 1.29
CA GLY A 89 -7.45 0.30 2.54
C GLY A 89 -5.93 0.18 2.63
N GLN A 90 -5.29 -0.32 1.57
CA GLN A 90 -3.83 -0.38 1.50
C GLN A 90 -3.17 1.00 1.62
N ARG A 91 -3.74 2.02 0.95
CA ARG A 91 -3.21 3.39 1.04
C ARG A 91 -3.41 3.99 2.43
N VAL A 92 -4.61 3.89 3.01
CA VAL A 92 -4.93 4.42 4.34
C VAL A 92 -4.07 3.75 5.42
N SER A 93 -3.95 2.42 5.38
CA SER A 93 -3.13 1.66 6.34
C SER A 93 -1.64 2.02 6.23
N THR A 94 -1.12 2.15 5.01
CA THR A 94 0.27 2.54 4.76
C THR A 94 0.57 3.95 5.28
N LEU A 95 -0.25 4.94 4.93
CA LEU A 95 -0.03 6.32 5.38
C LEU A 95 -0.20 6.48 6.89
N ARG A 96 -1.14 5.74 7.50
CA ARG A 96 -1.28 5.68 8.96
C ARG A 96 -0.04 5.03 9.61
N ALA A 97 0.46 3.92 9.06
CA ALA A 97 1.65 3.25 9.58
C ALA A 97 2.89 4.15 9.53
N VAL A 98 3.13 4.82 8.40
CA VAL A 98 4.22 5.80 8.24
C VAL A 98 4.09 6.92 9.29
N ARG A 99 2.88 7.50 9.45
CA ARG A 99 2.65 8.54 10.46
C ARG A 99 2.97 8.06 11.87
N ARG A 100 2.48 6.88 12.26
CA ARG A 100 2.71 6.32 13.60
C ARG A 100 4.19 6.07 13.85
N MET A 101 4.92 5.63 12.83
CA MET A 101 6.36 5.40 12.93
C MET A 101 7.14 6.70 13.06
N LEU A 102 6.79 7.73 12.29
CA LEU A 102 7.39 9.07 12.41
C LEU A 102 7.14 9.76 13.77
N ALA A 103 6.16 9.29 14.55
CA ALA A 103 5.93 9.78 15.90
C ALA A 103 7.04 9.34 16.89
N ASP A 104 7.77 8.26 16.57
CA ASP A 104 8.94 7.81 17.33
C ASP A 104 10.21 8.43 16.77
N LYS A 105 10.95 9.21 17.57
CA LYS A 105 12.22 9.84 17.13
C LYS A 105 13.33 8.84 16.81
N GLN A 106 13.19 7.59 17.23
CA GLN A 106 14.15 6.51 16.99
C GLN A 106 13.61 5.46 16.01
N HIS A 107 12.65 5.84 15.17
CA HIS A 107 12.09 4.94 14.17
C HIS A 107 13.18 4.35 13.25
N PRO A 108 12.99 3.11 12.74
CA PRO A 108 13.85 2.56 11.70
C PRO A 108 13.73 3.40 10.42
N PRO A 109 14.74 3.40 9.53
CA PRO A 109 14.64 4.07 8.24
C PRO A 109 13.40 3.59 7.46
N ILE A 110 12.70 4.52 6.83
CA ILE A 110 11.45 4.27 6.12
C ILE A 110 11.69 4.41 4.62
N ALA A 111 11.36 3.37 3.86
CA ALA A 111 11.24 3.44 2.41
C ALA A 111 9.76 3.39 2.03
N LEU A 112 9.25 4.51 1.53
CA LEU A 112 7.90 4.61 0.95
C LEU A 112 7.99 4.48 -0.56
N VAL A 113 7.64 3.29 -1.06
CA VAL A 113 7.63 2.97 -2.49
C VAL A 113 6.26 3.30 -3.06
N THR A 114 6.20 3.93 -4.23
CA THR A 114 4.96 4.33 -4.90
C THR A 114 5.13 4.37 -6.42
N THR A 115 4.16 4.92 -7.14
CA THR A 115 4.22 5.15 -8.59
C THR A 115 4.33 6.62 -8.94
N GLY A 116 4.79 6.91 -10.17
CA GLY A 116 4.82 8.28 -10.68
C GLY A 116 3.46 8.97 -10.66
N GLU A 117 2.39 8.24 -10.97
CA GLU A 117 1.01 8.75 -11.00
C GLU A 117 0.53 9.11 -9.58
N ALA A 118 0.82 8.28 -8.58
CA ALA A 118 0.51 8.59 -7.19
C ALA A 118 1.15 9.91 -6.74
N LEU A 119 2.37 10.21 -7.18
CA LEU A 119 3.03 11.49 -6.88
C LEU A 119 2.42 12.72 -7.54
N ALA A 120 1.56 12.55 -8.55
CA ALA A 120 0.83 13.66 -9.15
C ALA A 120 -0.48 13.98 -8.41
N ASN A 121 -0.95 13.09 -7.53
CA ASN A 121 -2.19 13.25 -6.78
C ASN A 121 -2.00 14.11 -5.53
N ALA A 122 -3.11 14.72 -5.10
CA ALA A 122 -3.22 15.34 -3.79
C ALA A 122 -3.83 14.36 -2.80
N TYR A 123 -3.40 14.45 -1.54
CA TYR A 123 -3.82 13.60 -0.44
C TYR A 123 -4.33 14.46 0.73
N PRO A 124 -5.24 13.93 1.57
CA PRO A 124 -5.57 14.57 2.84
C PRO A 124 -4.31 14.82 3.67
N ALA A 125 -4.32 15.85 4.52
CA ALA A 125 -3.17 16.13 5.39
C ALA A 125 -2.81 14.91 6.26
N PRO A 126 -1.54 14.72 6.66
CA PRO A 126 -1.13 13.56 7.44
C PRO A 126 -1.96 13.31 8.70
N VAL A 127 -2.47 14.37 9.36
CA VAL A 127 -3.31 14.25 10.56
C VAL A 127 -4.66 13.59 10.30
N ALA A 128 -5.18 13.66 9.08
CA ALA A 128 -6.44 13.06 8.71
C ALA A 128 -6.40 11.52 8.75
N PHE A 129 -5.20 10.91 8.65
CA PHE A 129 -4.98 9.47 8.66
C PHE A 129 -4.80 8.86 10.07
N GLU A 130 -5.10 9.59 11.14
CA GLU A 130 -4.93 9.09 12.52
C GLU A 130 -6.00 8.09 12.98
N ALA A 131 -7.19 8.12 12.35
CA ALA A 131 -8.33 7.35 12.80
C ALA A 131 -8.00 5.85 12.91
N GLU A 132 -8.22 5.27 14.09
CA GLU A 132 -7.97 3.85 14.30
C GLU A 132 -9.06 3.00 13.64
N PRO A 133 -8.69 1.91 12.96
CA PRO A 133 -9.64 0.88 12.57
C PRO A 133 -10.13 0.10 13.80
N PRO A 134 -11.31 -0.55 13.72
CA PRO A 134 -11.72 -1.56 14.68
C PRO A 134 -10.65 -2.65 14.83
N LYS A 135 -10.49 -3.20 16.03
CA LYS A 135 -9.49 -4.22 16.32
C LYS A 135 -10.15 -5.43 16.97
N VAL A 136 -9.69 -6.61 16.61
CA VAL A 136 -10.14 -7.88 17.17
C VAL A 136 -8.95 -8.66 17.69
N ALA A 137 -9.13 -9.35 18.80
CA ALA A 137 -8.11 -10.21 19.40
C ALA A 137 -8.77 -11.39 20.11
N THR A 138 -8.21 -12.58 19.94
CA THR A 138 -8.66 -13.78 20.64
C THR A 138 -8.61 -13.56 22.17
N GLY A 139 -9.67 -13.97 22.87
CA GLY A 139 -9.82 -13.75 24.31
C GLY A 139 -10.35 -12.37 24.71
N ALA A 140 -10.52 -11.43 23.77
CA ALA A 140 -11.14 -10.13 24.05
C ALA A 140 -12.68 -10.24 24.06
N ALA A 141 -13.32 -9.44 24.91
CA ALA A 141 -14.78 -9.29 24.90
C ALA A 141 -15.24 -8.65 23.58
N CYS A 142 -16.31 -9.17 22.98
CA CYS A 142 -16.82 -8.69 21.70
C CYS A 142 -18.33 -8.89 21.59
N ASP A 143 -19.03 -7.80 21.28
CA ASP A 143 -20.39 -7.82 20.74
C ASP A 143 -20.30 -7.76 19.21
N LEU A 144 -20.61 -8.89 18.55
CA LEU A 144 -20.53 -8.98 17.10
C LEU A 144 -21.49 -8.05 16.37
N GLN A 145 -22.67 -7.77 16.95
CA GLN A 145 -23.62 -6.84 16.34
C GLN A 145 -23.07 -5.43 16.37
N ALA A 146 -22.52 -5.01 17.52
CA ALA A 146 -21.89 -3.69 17.64
C ALA A 146 -20.66 -3.54 16.72
N LEU A 147 -19.83 -4.59 16.61
CA LEU A 147 -18.69 -4.59 15.68
C LEU A 147 -19.13 -4.52 14.22
N TYR A 148 -20.16 -5.30 13.85
CA TYR A 148 -20.76 -5.26 12.51
C TYR A 148 -21.30 -3.86 12.19
N ASP A 149 -22.10 -3.27 13.09
CA ASP A 149 -22.66 -1.93 12.90
C ASP A 149 -21.55 -0.87 12.77
N GLN A 150 -20.48 -1.01 13.55
CA GLN A 150 -19.29 -0.16 13.45
C GLN A 150 -18.61 -0.29 12.07
N LEU A 151 -18.43 -1.51 11.55
CA LEU A 151 -17.83 -1.75 10.23
C LEU A 151 -18.69 -1.13 9.12
N VAL A 152 -20.00 -1.36 9.14
CA VAL A 152 -20.94 -0.74 8.18
C VAL A 152 -20.87 0.79 8.26
N SER A 153 -20.78 1.36 9.47
CA SER A 153 -20.68 2.82 9.64
C SER A 153 -19.41 3.45 9.06
N ILE A 154 -18.33 2.68 8.93
CA ILE A 154 -17.07 3.12 8.29
C ILE A 154 -16.97 2.73 6.82
N GLY A 155 -18.07 2.22 6.24
CA GLY A 155 -18.25 2.01 4.81
C GLY A 155 -18.21 0.55 4.35
N TYR A 156 -18.05 -0.43 5.24
CA TYR A 156 -18.09 -1.83 4.82
C TYR A 156 -19.46 -2.19 4.24
N ILE A 157 -19.45 -3.00 3.18
CA ILE A 157 -20.65 -3.45 2.49
C ILE A 157 -21.12 -4.76 3.11
N ALA A 158 -22.39 -4.80 3.52
CA ALA A 158 -23.02 -6.01 3.97
C ALA A 158 -23.32 -6.92 2.77
N ASP A 159 -22.70 -8.10 2.75
CA ASP A 159 -22.95 -9.12 1.74
C ASP A 159 -23.37 -10.44 2.40
N GLU A 160 -24.09 -11.29 1.66
CA GLU A 160 -24.31 -12.66 2.05
C GLU A 160 -22.99 -13.42 2.11
N ARG A 161 -22.07 -13.20 1.16
CA ARG A 161 -20.78 -13.89 1.07
C ARG A 161 -19.66 -12.86 0.99
N VAL A 162 -18.66 -13.03 1.86
CA VAL A 162 -17.48 -12.17 1.91
C VAL A 162 -16.37 -12.79 1.06
N ASP A 163 -16.11 -12.19 -0.10
CA ASP A 163 -15.03 -12.57 -1.02
C ASP A 163 -14.27 -11.38 -1.67
N GLU A 164 -14.71 -10.13 -1.47
CA GLU A 164 -13.96 -8.92 -1.84
C GLU A 164 -13.58 -8.05 -0.62
N PRO A 165 -12.43 -7.33 -0.67
CA PRO A 165 -12.05 -6.39 0.38
C PRO A 165 -13.16 -5.36 0.66
N GLY A 166 -13.41 -5.09 1.93
CA GLY A 166 -14.44 -4.15 2.37
C GLY A 166 -15.84 -4.74 2.54
N GLU A 167 -15.98 -6.06 2.42
CA GLU A 167 -17.23 -6.76 2.71
C GLU A 167 -17.31 -7.31 4.14
N VAL A 168 -18.54 -7.45 4.65
CA VAL A 168 -18.83 -7.97 5.98
C VAL A 168 -20.13 -8.80 5.97
N ALA A 169 -20.13 -9.93 6.70
CA ALA A 169 -21.32 -10.76 6.88
C ALA A 169 -21.45 -11.26 8.33
N LEU A 170 -22.57 -10.93 8.98
CA LEU A 170 -22.89 -11.40 10.33
C LEU A 170 -23.84 -12.61 10.27
N ARG A 171 -23.43 -13.73 10.87
CA ARG A 171 -24.17 -15.00 10.87
C ARG A 171 -24.20 -15.61 12.28
N GLY A 172 -25.15 -15.16 13.09
CA GLY A 172 -25.31 -15.63 14.47
C GLY A 172 -24.10 -15.25 15.33
N GLN A 173 -23.27 -16.23 15.68
CA GLN A 173 -22.07 -16.05 16.51
C GLN A 173 -20.77 -15.92 15.70
N VAL A 174 -20.90 -15.69 14.40
CA VAL A 174 -19.79 -15.61 13.46
C VAL A 174 -19.89 -14.32 12.67
N LEU A 175 -18.78 -13.59 12.57
CA LEU A 175 -18.64 -12.42 11.72
C LEU A 175 -17.51 -12.67 10.72
N ASP A 176 -17.86 -12.74 9.45
CA ASP A 176 -16.91 -12.74 8.35
C ASP A 176 -16.64 -11.28 7.94
N VAL A 177 -15.37 -10.92 7.79
CA VAL A 177 -14.94 -9.58 7.39
C VAL A 177 -13.78 -9.73 6.43
N PHE A 178 -13.77 -8.99 5.32
CA PHE A 178 -12.58 -8.84 4.50
C PHE A 178 -11.95 -7.48 4.78
N PRO A 179 -10.91 -7.39 5.64
CA PRO A 179 -10.27 -6.11 5.91
C PRO A 179 -9.74 -5.47 4.63
N ALA A 180 -9.99 -4.18 4.46
CA ALA A 180 -9.58 -3.43 3.28
C ALA A 180 -8.05 -3.41 3.04
N ASP A 181 -7.26 -3.75 4.05
CA ASP A 181 -5.79 -3.78 4.05
C ASP A 181 -5.21 -5.20 4.26
N ALA A 182 -6.01 -6.24 4.02
CA ALA A 182 -5.59 -7.64 4.13
C ALA A 182 -5.55 -8.33 2.77
N ASP A 183 -4.74 -9.40 2.69
CA ASP A 183 -4.73 -10.31 1.55
C ASP A 183 -5.88 -11.34 1.62
N ASP A 184 -6.31 -11.70 2.83
CA ASP A 184 -7.34 -12.70 3.07
C ASP A 184 -8.43 -12.18 4.03
N PRO A 185 -9.70 -12.59 3.85
CA PRO A 185 -10.75 -12.34 4.82
C PRO A 185 -10.56 -13.16 6.10
N VAL A 186 -11.17 -12.67 7.18
CA VAL A 186 -11.14 -13.27 8.51
C VAL A 186 -12.53 -13.64 8.99
N ARG A 187 -12.65 -14.82 9.58
CA ARG A 187 -13.82 -15.30 10.30
C ARG A 187 -13.57 -15.14 11.80
N ILE A 188 -14.39 -14.33 12.46
CA ILE A 188 -14.35 -14.08 13.89
C ILE A 188 -15.50 -14.86 14.53
N GLU A 189 -15.17 -15.77 15.44
CA GLU A 189 -16.17 -16.53 16.20
C GLU A 189 -16.21 -16.08 17.65
N VAL A 190 -17.41 -15.82 18.16
CA VAL A 190 -17.62 -15.40 19.55
C VAL A 190 -18.37 -16.48 20.32
N ALA A 191 -17.90 -16.77 21.54
CA ALA A 191 -18.57 -17.66 22.48
C ALA A 191 -18.66 -16.94 23.83
N GLU A 192 -19.85 -16.95 24.43
CA GLU A 192 -20.10 -16.30 25.74
C GLU A 192 -19.64 -14.82 25.80
N GLY A 193 -19.74 -14.10 24.67
CA GLY A 193 -19.35 -12.69 24.55
C GLY A 193 -17.83 -12.45 24.43
N VAL A 194 -17.04 -13.51 24.20
CA VAL A 194 -15.58 -13.45 24.02
C VAL A 194 -15.18 -14.02 22.65
N ILE A 195 -14.23 -13.39 21.98
CA ILE A 195 -13.66 -13.90 20.72
C ILE A 195 -12.94 -15.22 21.00
N ALA A 196 -13.54 -16.31 20.54
CA ALA A 196 -13.01 -17.67 20.70
C ALA A 196 -11.92 -17.98 19.67
N SER A 197 -12.07 -17.49 18.44
CA SER A 197 -11.06 -17.64 17.39
C SER A 197 -11.18 -16.59 16.29
N ILE A 198 -10.06 -16.33 15.61
CA ILE A 198 -9.97 -15.52 14.40
C ILE A 198 -9.23 -16.34 13.35
N ARG A 199 -9.88 -16.65 12.24
CA ARG A 199 -9.33 -17.54 11.21
C ARG A 199 -9.36 -16.88 9.84
N CYS A 200 -8.21 -16.84 9.18
CA CYS A 200 -8.14 -16.43 7.78
C CYS A 200 -8.71 -17.54 6.89
N TYR A 201 -9.37 -17.18 5.79
CA TYR A 201 -9.87 -18.17 4.82
C TYR A 201 -9.71 -17.68 3.38
N ASP A 202 -9.61 -18.62 2.44
CA ASP A 202 -9.54 -18.33 1.01
C ASP A 202 -10.90 -17.78 0.51
N PRO A 203 -10.98 -16.59 -0.10
CA PRO A 203 -12.25 -15.97 -0.48
C PRO A 203 -13.00 -16.76 -1.58
N VAL A 204 -12.28 -17.50 -2.42
CA VAL A 204 -12.83 -18.25 -3.56
C VAL A 204 -13.49 -19.55 -3.10
N ASN A 205 -12.83 -20.31 -2.23
CA ASN A 205 -13.30 -21.63 -1.81
C ASN A 205 -13.82 -21.68 -0.36
N GLN A 206 -13.69 -20.59 0.40
CA GLN A 206 -14.21 -20.39 1.75
C GLN A 206 -13.65 -21.40 2.78
N ARG A 207 -12.42 -21.88 2.56
CA ARG A 207 -11.70 -22.78 3.49
C ARG A 207 -10.66 -22.03 4.28
N ALA A 208 -10.51 -22.39 5.55
CA ALA A 208 -9.52 -21.81 6.43
C ALA A 208 -8.09 -22.05 5.89
N VAL A 209 -7.28 -20.99 5.93
CA VAL A 209 -5.86 -21.01 5.52
C VAL A 209 -4.92 -20.85 6.72
N GLY A 210 -5.40 -20.28 7.83
CA GLY A 210 -4.63 -20.12 9.05
C GLY A 210 -5.44 -19.48 10.19
N GLU A 211 -4.85 -19.45 11.38
CA GLU A 211 -5.40 -18.74 12.54
C GLU A 211 -4.47 -17.59 12.94
N ILE A 212 -5.06 -16.52 13.46
CA ILE A 212 -4.33 -15.34 13.94
C ILE A 212 -4.83 -14.94 15.33
N GLU A 213 -3.95 -14.34 16.12
CA GLU A 213 -4.31 -13.92 17.49
C GLU A 213 -5.02 -12.57 17.52
N HIS A 214 -4.71 -11.68 16.57
CA HIS A 214 -5.27 -10.34 16.51
C HIS A 214 -5.24 -9.76 15.10
N ARG A 215 -6.12 -8.79 14.82
CA ARG A 215 -6.18 -8.07 13.54
C ARG A 215 -6.77 -6.67 13.71
N GLU A 216 -6.20 -5.69 13.00
CA GLU A 216 -6.87 -4.42 12.70
C GLU A 216 -7.75 -4.61 11.44
N LEU A 217 -9.01 -4.18 11.49
CA LEU A 217 -9.97 -4.26 10.39
C LEU A 217 -9.90 -2.96 9.58
N GLY A 218 -8.97 -2.90 8.62
CA GLY A 218 -8.62 -1.69 7.85
C GLY A 218 -9.81 -0.88 7.32
N ARG A 219 -9.65 0.44 7.18
CA ARG A 219 -10.73 1.32 6.71
C ARG A 219 -10.92 1.21 5.20
N VAL A 220 -12.16 1.25 4.73
CA VAL A 220 -12.52 1.18 3.30
C VAL A 220 -12.65 2.55 2.63
N ALA A 221 -12.49 3.63 3.39
CA ALA A 221 -12.63 5.00 2.91
C ALA A 221 -11.44 5.86 3.34
N GLU A 222 -10.99 6.71 2.43
CA GLU A 222 -10.03 7.76 2.75
C GLU A 222 -10.67 8.86 3.60
N PRO A 223 -9.87 9.57 4.42
CA PRO A 223 -10.31 10.84 4.98
C PRO A 223 -10.70 11.81 3.85
N PRO A 224 -11.65 12.74 4.08
CA PRO A 224 -11.96 13.78 3.12
C PRO A 224 -10.69 14.58 2.75
N LEU A 225 -10.53 14.89 1.46
CA LEU A 225 -9.34 15.58 0.95
C LEU A 225 -9.07 16.93 1.65
N GLY A 226 -10.14 17.65 2.01
CA GLY A 226 -10.06 18.90 2.76
C GLY A 226 -9.43 20.06 1.98
N ASP A 227 -9.44 21.24 2.60
CA ASP A 227 -8.78 22.44 2.07
C ASP A 227 -7.26 22.39 2.25
N ASP A 228 -6.78 21.59 3.20
CA ASP A 228 -5.37 21.40 3.57
C ASP A 228 -4.71 20.23 2.82
N ARG A 229 -5.25 19.86 1.66
CA ARG A 229 -4.70 18.83 0.77
C ARG A 229 -3.21 19.08 0.48
N CYS A 230 -2.44 18.00 0.45
CA CYS A 230 -0.99 18.06 0.36
C CYS A 230 -0.44 17.02 -0.64
N PRO A 231 0.79 17.18 -1.15
CA PRO A 231 1.44 16.14 -1.93
C PRO A 231 1.85 14.96 -1.03
N LEU A 232 1.97 13.76 -1.62
CA LEU A 232 2.39 12.54 -0.90
C LEU A 232 3.70 12.71 -0.12
N THR A 233 4.62 13.54 -0.62
CA THR A 233 5.90 13.86 0.03
C THR A 233 5.75 14.48 1.42
N THR A 234 4.58 15.04 1.74
CA THR A 234 4.26 15.58 3.08
C THR A 234 4.07 14.47 4.11
N HIS A 235 3.72 13.25 3.69
CA HIS A 235 3.54 12.10 4.58
C HIS A 235 4.87 11.49 5.05
N LEU A 236 5.99 11.82 4.38
CA LEU A 236 7.33 11.40 4.76
C LEU A 236 8.31 12.59 4.69
N PRO A 237 8.21 13.55 5.63
CA PRO A 237 8.95 14.79 5.58
C PRO A 237 10.46 14.55 5.74
N GLY A 238 11.27 15.22 4.93
CA GLY A 238 12.73 15.11 4.99
C GLY A 238 13.31 13.89 4.25
N ALA A 239 12.47 13.03 3.68
CA ALA A 239 12.94 11.92 2.86
C ALA A 239 13.66 12.39 1.59
N THR A 240 14.66 11.61 1.19
CA THR A 240 15.24 11.73 -0.15
C THR A 240 14.24 11.22 -1.17
N ILE A 241 13.94 12.02 -2.20
CA ILE A 241 13.02 11.63 -3.26
C ILE A 241 13.81 11.03 -4.43
N ALA A 242 13.49 9.78 -4.78
CA ALA A 242 14.04 9.08 -5.93
C ALA A 242 12.94 8.81 -6.97
N LEU A 243 13.21 9.08 -8.24
CA LEU A 243 12.28 8.88 -9.34
C LEU A 243 13.00 8.18 -10.48
N THR A 244 12.44 7.08 -10.98
CA THR A 244 12.91 6.56 -12.27
C THR A 244 12.47 7.52 -13.38
N PRO A 245 13.20 7.62 -14.51
CA PRO A 245 12.78 8.48 -15.63
C PRO A 245 11.36 8.19 -16.11
N ALA A 246 10.97 6.91 -16.15
CA ALA A 246 9.63 6.47 -16.54
C ALA A 246 8.55 6.80 -15.50
N ALA A 247 8.88 6.83 -14.20
CA ALA A 247 7.97 7.32 -13.17
C ALA A 247 7.74 8.83 -13.31
N ASP A 248 8.81 9.59 -13.54
CA ASP A 248 8.71 11.04 -13.69
C ASP A 248 7.94 11.45 -14.96
N GLU A 249 8.12 10.71 -16.06
CA GLU A 249 7.31 10.89 -17.28
C GLU A 249 5.81 10.72 -17.00
N ARG A 250 5.43 9.63 -16.34
CA ARG A 250 4.02 9.37 -15.97
C ARG A 250 3.45 10.44 -15.05
N ARG A 251 4.22 10.84 -14.03
CA ARG A 251 3.86 11.93 -13.11
C ARG A 251 3.55 13.23 -13.88
N ARG A 252 4.44 13.63 -14.79
CA ARG A 252 4.27 14.83 -15.61
C ARG A 252 3.06 14.73 -16.53
N ARG A 253 2.84 13.56 -17.13
CA ARG A 253 1.68 13.31 -18.00
C ARG A 253 0.36 13.47 -17.24
N LEU A 254 0.24 12.89 -16.05
CA LEU A 254 -0.97 13.02 -15.24
C LEU A 254 -1.22 14.48 -14.82
N LEU A 255 -0.17 15.20 -14.39
CA LEU A 255 -0.26 16.63 -14.08
C LEU A 255 -0.72 17.50 -15.26
N LEU A 256 -0.40 17.13 -16.50
CA LEU A 256 -0.90 17.81 -17.69
C LEU A 256 -2.39 17.53 -17.91
N LEU A 257 -2.80 16.26 -17.82
CA LEU A 257 -4.20 15.86 -17.96
C LEU A 257 -5.11 16.53 -16.92
N SER A 258 -4.68 16.60 -15.65
CA SER A 258 -5.46 17.26 -14.60
C SER A 258 -5.60 18.76 -14.81
N LYS A 259 -4.60 19.43 -15.42
CA LYS A 259 -4.69 20.85 -15.76
C LYS A 259 -5.65 21.11 -16.91
N ASP A 260 -5.71 20.22 -17.88
CA ASP A 260 -6.63 20.32 -19.02
C ASP A 260 -8.08 20.04 -18.59
N ALA A 261 -8.30 19.11 -17.66
CA ALA A 261 -9.63 18.83 -17.10
C ALA A 261 -10.18 19.95 -16.18
N ALA A 262 -9.30 20.81 -15.65
CA ALA A 262 -9.67 21.94 -14.78
C ALA A 262 -9.91 23.26 -15.55
N ARG A 263 -9.82 23.25 -16.89
CA ARG A 263 -10.09 24.39 -17.77
C ARG A 263 -11.49 24.31 -18.37
#